data_AF-A0A362XCL3-F1
#
_entry.id   AF-A0A362XCL3-F1
#
_cell.length_a   1.000
_cell.length_b   1.000
_cell.length_c   1.000
_cell.angle_alpha   90.00
_cell.angle_beta   90.00
_cell.angle_gamma   90.00
#
_symmetry.space_group_name_H-M   'P 1'
#
loop_
_entity.id
_entity.type
_entity.pdbx_description
1 polymer ?
#
loop_
_entity_poly.entity_id
_entity_poly.type
_entity_poly.pdbx_seq_one_letter_code
_entity_poly.pdbx_strand_id
1 'polypeptide(L)'
;MFLKAFREKSNKKYLNKLLSQRKVNVGDNKIKSLGVILNFDEIEDFNAFNVLASRLKIHANNIKVIAYTTNLKSHGNSWDACFNTKDFGWNGDIKNVELQGFLNEPFDALISYYTKEHLELKLLTALSKSQFKIGILQSDARLNDIIIKTEINEIDVFSDEVVKYLTVLNKI
;
A
#
# COMPACT_ATOMS: atom_id res chain seq x y z
N MET A 1 -12.53 7.50 -23.35
CA MET A 1 -13.70 7.01 -24.09
C MET A 1 -14.40 5.92 -23.29
N PHE A 2 -15.74 5.84 -23.38
CA PHE A 2 -16.69 5.16 -22.50
C PHE A 2 -16.22 3.91 -21.73
N LEU A 3 -15.52 2.96 -22.38
CA LEU A 3 -14.97 1.77 -21.73
C LEU A 3 -14.10 2.07 -20.50
N LYS A 4 -13.33 3.17 -20.51
CA LYS A 4 -12.52 3.61 -19.36
C LYS A 4 -13.42 3.98 -18.17
N ALA A 5 -14.50 4.72 -18.42
CA ALA A 5 -15.45 5.13 -17.40
C ALA A 5 -16.24 3.94 -16.83
N PHE A 6 -16.60 2.96 -17.68
CA PHE A 6 -17.22 1.71 -17.22
C PHE A 6 -16.27 0.88 -16.35
N ARG A 7 -15.01 0.73 -16.76
CA ARG A 7 -13.98 0.06 -15.96
C ARG A 7 -13.79 0.73 -14.61
N GLU A 8 -13.68 2.05 -14.59
CA GLU A 8 -13.54 2.83 -13.36
C GLU A 8 -14.75 2.65 -12.42
N LYS A 9 -15.97 2.73 -12.95
CA LYS A 9 -17.20 2.49 -12.18
C LYS A 9 -17.27 1.06 -11.64
N SER A 10 -16.88 0.06 -12.45
CA SER A 10 -16.80 -1.34 -12.03
C SER A 10 -15.81 -1.52 -10.88
N ASN A 11 -14.61 -0.96 -11.01
CA ASN A 11 -13.55 -1.03 -10.01
C ASN A 11 -13.92 -0.29 -8.71
N LYS A 12 -14.59 0.87 -8.81
CA LYS A 12 -15.11 1.60 -7.63
C LYS A 12 -16.18 0.79 -6.90
N LYS A 13 -17.09 0.13 -7.62
CA LYS A 13 -18.09 -0.78 -7.03
C LYS A 13 -17.41 -1.94 -6.30
N TYR A 14 -16.40 -2.54 -6.93
CA TYR A 14 -15.65 -3.65 -6.34
C TYR A 14 -14.85 -3.23 -5.10
N LEU A 15 -14.15 -2.09 -5.14
CA LEU A 15 -13.48 -1.50 -3.99
C LEU A 15 -14.44 -1.32 -2.81
N ASN A 16 -15.60 -0.70 -3.05
CA ASN A 16 -16.59 -0.50 -1.98
C ASN A 16 -17.11 -1.82 -1.41
N LYS A 17 -17.26 -2.87 -2.23
CA LYS A 17 -17.59 -4.20 -1.74
C LYS A 17 -16.51 -4.73 -0.80
N LEU A 18 -15.23 -4.68 -1.21
CA LEU A 18 -14.11 -5.12 -0.37
C LEU A 18 -14.08 -4.38 0.97
N LEU A 19 -14.18 -3.06 0.94
CA LEU A 19 -14.16 -2.22 2.14
C LEU A 19 -15.35 -2.50 3.07
N SER A 20 -16.54 -2.77 2.52
CA SER A 20 -17.73 -3.09 3.32
C SER A 20 -17.66 -4.48 3.98
N GLN A 21 -16.90 -5.40 3.39
CA GLN A 21 -16.73 -6.78 3.88
C GLN A 21 -15.49 -6.94 4.76
N ARG A 22 -14.65 -5.90 4.85
CA ARG A 22 -13.42 -5.92 5.62
C ARG A 22 -13.73 -6.14 7.09
N LYS A 23 -13.15 -7.19 7.67
CA LYS A 23 -13.15 -7.44 9.11
C LYS A 23 -11.74 -7.17 9.62
N VAL A 24 -11.61 -6.22 10.53
CA VAL A 24 -10.35 -5.92 11.20
C VAL A 24 -10.13 -6.98 12.27
N ASN A 25 -9.13 -7.84 12.08
CA ASN A 25 -8.72 -8.81 13.08
C ASN A 25 -7.19 -8.74 13.21
N VAL A 26 -6.74 -7.81 14.06
CA VAL A 26 -5.33 -7.59 14.35
C VAL A 26 -4.97 -8.53 15.50
N GLY A 27 -4.51 -9.74 15.20
CA GLY A 27 -4.09 -10.70 16.24
C GLY A 27 -2.83 -10.24 16.98
N ASP A 28 -2.46 -10.81 18.12
CA ASP A 28 -1.39 -10.26 18.99
C ASP A 28 0.06 -10.51 18.51
N ASN A 29 0.23 -11.03 17.31
CA ASN A 29 1.55 -11.37 16.78
C ASN A 29 2.42 -10.13 16.53
N LYS A 30 3.74 -10.32 16.72
CA LYS A 30 4.77 -9.35 16.35
C LYS A 30 4.89 -9.23 14.83
N ILE A 31 5.14 -8.02 14.34
CA ILE A 31 5.35 -7.74 12.91
C ILE A 31 6.75 -8.21 12.52
N LYS A 32 6.84 -9.13 11.56
CA LYS A 32 8.10 -9.71 11.05
C LYS A 32 8.23 -9.60 9.52
N SER A 33 7.18 -9.15 8.85
CA SER A 33 7.11 -8.95 7.40
C SER A 33 6.33 -7.67 7.08
N LEU A 34 6.79 -6.95 6.05
CA LEU A 34 6.27 -5.64 5.67
C LEU A 34 6.06 -5.54 4.16
N GLY A 35 4.81 -5.28 3.76
CA GLY A 35 4.50 -4.82 2.41
C GLY A 35 4.41 -3.30 2.37
N VAL A 36 4.85 -2.67 1.28
CA VAL A 36 4.74 -1.23 1.10
C VAL A 36 4.18 -0.92 -0.29
N ILE A 37 3.17 -0.04 -0.34
CA ILE A 37 2.55 0.49 -1.55
C ILE A 37 2.78 1.99 -1.60
N LEU A 38 3.48 2.46 -2.63
CA LEU A 38 3.82 3.86 -2.83
C LEU A 38 3.12 4.46 -4.05
N ASN A 39 2.86 5.77 -4.01
CA ASN A 39 2.65 6.53 -5.23
C ASN A 39 3.97 7.16 -5.67
N PHE A 40 4.52 6.64 -6.76
CA PHE A 40 5.77 7.13 -7.31
C PHE A 40 5.66 8.60 -7.77
N ASP A 41 4.48 9.01 -8.23
CA ASP A 41 4.22 10.38 -8.67
C ASP A 41 4.11 11.39 -7.50
N GLU A 42 4.34 10.95 -6.25
CA GLU A 42 4.35 11.79 -5.06
C GLU A 42 5.67 11.66 -4.26
N ILE A 43 6.26 10.47 -4.21
CA ILE A 43 7.51 10.20 -3.51
C ILE A 43 8.34 9.15 -4.24
N GLU A 44 9.61 9.48 -4.49
CA GLU A 44 10.53 8.61 -5.22
C GLU A 44 11.50 7.83 -4.30
N ASP A 45 11.49 8.11 -2.99
CA ASP A 45 12.39 7.49 -2.02
C ASP A 45 11.87 6.13 -1.52
N PHE A 46 12.21 5.07 -2.25
CA PHE A 46 11.97 3.68 -1.82
C PHE A 46 12.83 3.27 -0.63
N ASN A 47 14.01 3.85 -0.48
CA ASN A 47 15.01 3.39 0.47
C ASN A 47 14.63 3.75 1.92
N ALA A 48 13.90 4.85 2.12
CA ALA A 48 13.34 5.23 3.41
C ALA A 48 12.53 4.10 4.08
N PHE A 49 11.83 3.26 3.30
CA PHE A 49 11.08 2.13 3.85
C PHE A 49 11.95 0.95 4.28
N ASN A 50 13.12 0.76 3.66
CA ASN A 50 14.12 -0.21 4.16
C ASN A 50 14.70 0.24 5.50
N VAL A 51 14.91 1.55 5.67
CA VAL A 51 15.32 2.14 6.95
C VAL A 51 14.24 1.92 8.01
N LEU A 52 12.97 2.18 7.70
CA LEU A 52 11.85 1.91 8.59
C LEU A 52 11.77 0.43 8.97
N ALA A 53 11.84 -0.50 8.01
CA ALA A 53 11.86 -1.93 8.30
C ALA A 53 12.98 -2.32 9.25
N SER A 54 14.18 -1.75 9.07
CA SER A 54 15.32 -1.97 9.96
C SER A 54 15.05 -1.47 11.38
N ARG A 55 14.42 -0.28 11.53
CA ARG A 55 13.99 0.26 12.83
C ARG A 55 12.95 -0.64 13.52
N LEU A 56 12.10 -1.30 12.74
CA LEU A 56 11.12 -2.29 13.21
C LEU A 56 11.72 -3.68 13.43
N LYS A 57 13.05 -3.86 13.24
CA LYS A 57 13.77 -5.14 13.34
C LYS A 57 13.25 -6.21 12.37
N ILE A 58 12.72 -5.78 11.22
CA ILE A 58 12.28 -6.66 10.13
C ILE A 58 13.50 -6.98 9.27
N HIS A 59 13.66 -8.26 8.93
CA HIS A 59 14.76 -8.71 8.08
C HIS A 59 14.60 -8.15 6.65
N ALA A 60 15.71 -7.78 5.99
CA ALA A 60 15.66 -7.17 4.65
C ALA A 60 14.94 -8.04 3.59
N ASN A 61 14.99 -9.36 3.72
CA ASN A 61 14.26 -10.28 2.82
C ASN A 61 12.74 -10.35 3.09
N ASN A 62 12.27 -9.75 4.18
CA ASN A 62 10.86 -9.75 4.58
C ASN A 62 10.19 -8.39 4.36
N ILE A 63 10.85 -7.47 3.65
CA ILE A 63 10.22 -6.27 3.11
C ILE A 63 10.05 -6.41 1.59
N LYS A 64 8.87 -6.03 1.09
CA LYS A 64 8.64 -5.83 -0.34
C LYS A 64 7.99 -4.47 -0.56
N VAL A 65 8.51 -3.73 -1.53
CA VAL A 65 8.01 -2.40 -1.89
C VAL A 65 7.55 -2.44 -3.34
N ILE A 66 6.30 -2.01 -3.56
CA ILE A 66 5.75 -1.78 -4.89
C ILE A 66 5.34 -0.32 -5.03
N ALA A 67 5.35 0.18 -6.25
CA ALA A 67 4.93 1.53 -6.55
C ALA A 67 3.92 1.58 -7.69
N TYR A 68 3.06 2.59 -7.64
CA TYR A 68 2.17 2.96 -8.73
C TYR A 68 2.64 4.27 -9.36
N THR A 69 2.60 4.36 -10.69
CA THR A 69 2.81 5.60 -11.43
C THR A 69 1.77 5.76 -12.54
N THR A 70 1.41 7.01 -12.83
CA THR A 70 0.63 7.37 -14.02
C THR A 70 1.52 7.61 -15.26
N ASN A 71 2.85 7.76 -15.09
CA ASN A 71 3.78 8.11 -16.16
C ASN A 71 4.97 7.14 -16.27
N LEU A 72 4.84 6.15 -17.17
CA LEU A 72 5.89 5.16 -17.44
C LEU A 72 7.12 5.72 -18.19
N LYS A 73 6.99 6.86 -18.88
CA LYS A 73 8.01 7.33 -19.84
C LYS A 73 9.13 8.14 -19.20
N SER A 74 8.96 8.59 -17.96
CA SER A 74 9.88 9.53 -17.31
C SER A 74 10.97 8.87 -16.46
N HIS A 75 10.95 7.55 -16.25
CA HIS A 75 11.61 6.98 -15.05
C HIS A 75 12.58 5.80 -15.26
N GLY A 76 13.14 5.63 -16.47
CA GLY A 76 14.33 4.78 -16.71
C GLY A 76 14.19 3.29 -16.34
N ASN A 77 15.28 2.52 -16.49
CA ASN A 77 15.35 1.06 -16.26
C ASN A 77 15.37 0.66 -14.77
N SER A 78 15.19 1.62 -13.87
CA SER A 78 15.08 1.39 -12.44
C SER A 78 13.61 1.13 -12.12
N TRP A 79 13.28 -0.15 -11.98
CA TRP A 79 12.36 -0.72 -10.97
C TRP A 79 11.40 -1.77 -11.53
N ASP A 80 11.78 -3.03 -11.33
CA ASP A 80 10.97 -4.20 -11.62
C ASP A 80 9.62 -4.20 -10.86
N ALA A 81 9.45 -3.38 -9.82
CA ALA A 81 8.25 -3.33 -8.96
C ALA A 81 7.33 -2.11 -9.16
N CYS A 82 7.40 -1.44 -10.31
CA CYS A 82 6.52 -0.31 -10.65
C CYS A 82 5.35 -0.71 -11.56
N PHE A 83 4.14 -0.32 -11.18
CA PHE A 83 2.89 -0.68 -11.86
C PHE A 83 2.08 0.56 -12.24
N ASN A 84 1.13 0.40 -13.15
CA ASN A 84 0.31 1.50 -13.68
C ASN A 84 -1.10 1.01 -14.04
N THR A 85 -1.96 1.92 -14.53
CA THR A 85 -3.37 1.60 -14.86
C THR A 85 -3.57 0.46 -15.88
N LYS A 86 -2.55 0.07 -16.64
CA LYS A 86 -2.62 -1.05 -17.60
C LYS A 86 -2.57 -2.41 -16.90
N ASP A 87 -1.95 -2.48 -15.72
CA ASP A 87 -1.86 -3.68 -14.88
C ASP A 87 -3.19 -4.03 -14.21
N PHE A 88 -4.21 -3.18 -14.38
CA PHE A 88 -5.55 -3.34 -13.82
C PHE A 88 -6.59 -3.66 -14.91
N GLY A 89 -7.39 -4.68 -14.63
CA GLY A 89 -8.56 -5.08 -15.39
C GLY A 89 -9.85 -4.45 -14.86
N TRP A 90 -10.94 -5.17 -15.09
CA TRP A 90 -12.28 -4.81 -14.62
C TRP A 90 -12.57 -5.56 -13.33
N ASN A 91 -13.52 -5.05 -12.53
CA ASN A 91 -13.92 -5.67 -11.26
C ASN A 91 -12.75 -5.97 -10.32
N GLY A 92 -11.76 -5.07 -10.26
CA GLY A 92 -10.56 -5.19 -9.42
C GLY A 92 -9.55 -6.24 -9.88
N ASP A 93 -9.71 -6.80 -11.08
CA ASP A 93 -8.76 -7.75 -11.66
C ASP A 93 -7.35 -7.12 -11.78
N ILE A 94 -6.34 -7.93 -11.48
CA ILE A 94 -4.93 -7.56 -11.55
C ILE A 94 -4.30 -8.45 -12.62
N LYS A 95 -3.72 -7.84 -13.65
CA LYS A 95 -3.18 -8.56 -14.82
C LYS A 95 -1.72 -8.92 -14.68
N ASN A 96 -0.97 -8.13 -13.91
CA ASN A 96 0.45 -8.32 -13.73
C ASN A 96 0.72 -9.40 -12.67
N VAL A 97 1.50 -10.42 -13.04
CA VAL A 97 1.77 -11.59 -12.20
C VAL A 97 2.59 -11.25 -10.95
N GLU A 98 3.53 -10.31 -11.05
CA GLU A 98 4.35 -9.89 -9.91
C GLU A 98 3.51 -9.11 -8.89
N LEU A 99 2.64 -8.22 -9.39
CA LEU A 99 1.68 -7.49 -8.56
C LEU A 99 0.69 -8.44 -7.88
N GLN A 100 0.19 -9.46 -8.59
CA GLN A 100 -0.60 -10.54 -8.00
C GLN A 100 0.18 -11.27 -6.90
N GLY A 101 1.47 -11.54 -7.11
CA GLY A 101 2.36 -12.16 -6.13
C GLY A 101 2.42 -11.34 -4.85
N PHE A 102 2.69 -10.04 -4.95
CA PHE A 102 2.69 -9.12 -3.81
C PHE A 102 1.34 -9.12 -3.06
N LEU A 103 0.22 -9.00 -3.78
CA LEU A 103 -1.11 -8.92 -3.15
C LEU A 103 -1.54 -10.22 -2.47
N ASN A 104 -1.03 -11.35 -2.94
CA ASN A 104 -1.32 -12.67 -2.37
C ASN A 104 -0.46 -13.00 -1.14
N GLU A 105 0.59 -12.25 -0.89
CA GLU A 105 1.48 -12.43 0.25
C GLU A 105 0.84 -11.89 1.54
N PRO A 106 0.73 -12.71 2.60
CA PRO A 106 0.09 -12.30 3.85
C PRO A 106 1.10 -11.60 4.77
N PHE A 107 1.50 -10.36 4.44
CA PHE A 107 2.39 -9.60 5.32
C PHE A 107 1.74 -9.32 6.69
N ASP A 108 2.56 -9.26 7.74
CA ASP A 108 2.07 -8.88 9.07
C ASP A 108 1.59 -7.42 9.07
N ALA A 109 2.31 -6.55 8.37
CA ALA A 109 1.93 -5.15 8.17
C ALA A 109 1.99 -4.72 6.70
N LEU A 110 1.13 -3.77 6.34
CA LEU A 110 1.16 -3.04 5.08
C LEU A 110 1.27 -1.54 5.37
N ILE A 111 2.20 -0.87 4.69
CA ILE A 111 2.23 0.59 4.63
C ILE A 111 1.67 1.04 3.28
N SER A 112 0.66 1.90 3.33
CA SER A 112 0.02 2.53 2.17
C SER A 112 0.37 4.02 2.18
N TYR A 113 1.46 4.38 1.51
CA TYR A 113 2.06 5.71 1.58
C TYR A 113 1.79 6.50 0.29
N TYR A 114 0.62 7.13 0.27
CA TYR A 114 0.16 8.00 -0.82
C TYR A 114 -0.95 8.92 -0.30
N THR A 115 -1.07 10.12 -0.87
CA THR A 115 -2.15 11.06 -0.54
C THR A 115 -3.10 11.29 -1.70
N LYS A 116 -2.63 11.12 -2.95
CA LYS A 116 -3.50 11.20 -4.13
C LYS A 116 -4.48 10.04 -4.18
N GLU A 117 -5.73 10.36 -4.52
CA GLU A 117 -6.83 9.40 -4.53
C GLU A 117 -6.91 8.55 -5.80
N HIS A 118 -5.82 7.88 -6.18
CA HIS A 118 -5.86 6.93 -7.28
C HIS A 118 -6.69 5.70 -6.89
N LEU A 119 -7.67 5.33 -7.73
CA LEU A 119 -8.51 4.17 -7.51
C LEU A 119 -7.67 2.88 -7.46
N GLU A 120 -6.64 2.80 -8.29
CA GLU A 120 -5.66 1.72 -8.33
C GLU A 120 -4.95 1.54 -6.99
N LEU A 121 -4.41 2.62 -6.40
CA LEU A 121 -3.76 2.57 -5.08
C LEU A 121 -4.72 2.10 -3.99
N LYS A 122 -5.94 2.66 -3.94
CA LYS A 122 -6.97 2.22 -2.97
C LYS A 122 -7.33 0.74 -3.18
N LEU A 123 -7.39 0.26 -4.42
CA LEU A 123 -7.62 -1.16 -4.73
C LEU A 123 -6.48 -2.05 -4.24
N LEU A 124 -5.22 -1.68 -4.49
CA LEU A 124 -4.07 -2.45 -4.01
C LEU A 124 -4.09 -2.58 -2.48
N THR A 125 -4.30 -1.46 -1.79
CA THR A 125 -4.44 -1.44 -0.33
C THR A 125 -5.59 -2.32 0.14
N ALA A 126 -6.75 -2.26 -0.50
CA ALA A 126 -7.91 -3.08 -0.13
C ALA A 126 -7.70 -4.58 -0.43
N LEU A 127 -7.08 -4.92 -1.56
CA LEU A 127 -6.85 -6.30 -2.01
C LEU A 127 -5.75 -7.01 -1.22
N SER A 128 -4.77 -6.28 -0.70
CA SER A 128 -3.70 -6.87 0.09
C SER A 128 -4.26 -7.71 1.25
N LYS A 129 -3.67 -8.91 1.44
CA LYS A 129 -3.99 -9.84 2.51
C LYS A 129 -3.29 -9.52 3.84
N SER A 130 -2.60 -8.38 3.93
CA SER A 130 -1.89 -8.00 5.14
C SER A 130 -2.82 -7.86 6.34
N GLN A 131 -2.33 -8.28 7.51
CA GLN A 131 -3.12 -8.33 8.74
C GLN A 131 -3.34 -6.95 9.35
N PHE A 132 -2.33 -6.08 9.28
CA PHE A 132 -2.37 -4.73 9.85
C PHE A 132 -2.03 -3.69 8.78
N LYS A 133 -2.92 -2.74 8.52
CA LYS A 133 -2.74 -1.72 7.47
C LYS A 133 -2.53 -0.35 8.08
N ILE A 134 -1.45 0.31 7.70
CA ILE A 134 -1.07 1.65 8.14
C ILE A 134 -1.00 2.53 6.90
N GLY A 135 -1.56 3.73 6.95
CA GLY A 135 -1.44 4.66 5.83
C GLY A 135 -1.53 6.12 6.25
N ILE A 136 -1.44 7.00 5.27
CA ILE A 136 -1.52 8.45 5.46
C ILE A 136 -2.75 9.08 4.79
N LEU A 137 -3.44 8.34 3.92
CA LEU A 137 -4.64 8.82 3.26
C LEU A 137 -5.79 9.00 4.26
N GLN A 138 -6.23 10.24 4.43
CA GLN A 138 -7.26 10.61 5.42
C GLN A 138 -8.70 10.50 4.88
N SER A 139 -8.89 10.52 3.57
CA SER A 139 -10.23 10.65 2.97
C SER A 139 -11.08 9.38 2.97
N ASP A 140 -10.49 8.22 3.21
CA ASP A 140 -11.22 6.96 3.35
C ASP A 140 -10.57 6.07 4.44
N ALA A 141 -11.03 6.28 5.67
CA ALA A 141 -10.50 5.58 6.84
C ALA A 141 -10.74 4.05 6.83
N ARG A 142 -11.59 3.54 5.94
CA ARG A 142 -11.88 2.09 5.86
C ARG A 142 -10.70 1.29 5.32
N LEU A 143 -9.75 1.94 4.64
CA LEU A 143 -8.60 1.30 4.00
C LEU A 143 -7.57 0.78 5.02
N ASN A 144 -7.35 1.53 6.09
CA ASN A 144 -6.26 1.32 7.04
C ASN A 144 -6.79 1.16 8.46
N ASP A 145 -6.06 0.42 9.30
CA ASP A 145 -6.33 0.28 10.73
C ASP A 145 -5.79 1.47 11.52
N ILE A 146 -4.65 2.01 11.08
CA ILE A 146 -4.09 3.27 11.57
C ILE A 146 -3.88 4.23 10.41
N ILE A 147 -4.29 5.47 10.62
CA ILE A 147 -3.96 6.58 9.75
C ILE A 147 -3.05 7.53 10.51
N ILE A 148 -1.83 7.71 10.02
CA ILE A 148 -0.87 8.66 10.56
C ILE A 148 -0.99 9.94 9.74
N LYS A 149 -1.26 11.05 10.43
CA LYS A 149 -1.43 12.35 9.79
C LYS A 149 -0.09 13.06 9.66
N THR A 150 0.49 13.00 8.47
CA THR A 150 1.74 13.69 8.08
C THR A 150 1.61 14.17 6.64
N GLU A 151 2.45 15.11 6.24
CA GLU A 151 2.64 15.44 4.83
C GLU A 151 3.42 14.31 4.12
N ILE A 152 3.28 14.22 2.78
CA ILE A 152 3.89 13.15 1.99
C ILE A 152 5.43 13.19 1.96
N ASN A 153 6.01 14.36 2.22
CA ASN A 153 7.46 14.57 2.29
C ASN A 153 8.03 14.39 3.70
N GLU A 154 7.20 14.12 4.71
CA GLU A 154 7.58 13.94 6.11
C GLU A 154 7.74 12.46 6.49
N ILE A 155 8.46 11.68 5.67
CA ILE A 155 8.60 10.23 5.85
C ILE A 155 9.29 9.84 7.17
N ASP A 156 10.20 10.66 7.66
CA ASP A 156 10.86 10.45 8.96
C ASP A 156 9.87 10.60 10.11
N VAL A 157 9.03 11.63 10.08
CA VAL A 157 7.97 11.86 11.07
C VAL A 157 6.96 10.72 11.04
N PHE A 158 6.55 10.30 9.84
CA PHE A 158 5.69 9.14 9.66
C PHE A 158 6.32 7.88 10.28
N SER A 159 7.60 7.63 9.99
CA SER A 159 8.34 6.48 10.49
C SER A 159 8.45 6.47 12.02
N ASP A 160 8.66 7.63 12.63
CA ASP A 160 8.69 7.80 14.08
C ASP A 160 7.35 7.45 14.72
N GLU A 161 6.25 7.95 14.15
CA GLU A 161 4.92 7.63 14.63
C GLU A 161 4.57 6.15 14.42
N VAL A 162 4.97 5.53 13.30
CA VAL A 162 4.79 4.08 13.10
C VAL A 162 5.48 3.29 14.22
N VAL A 163 6.75 3.56 14.49
CA VAL A 163 7.51 2.87 15.53
C VAL A 163 6.84 3.06 16.90
N LYS A 164 6.43 4.28 17.23
CA LYS A 164 5.75 4.61 18.47
C LYS A 164 4.43 3.87 18.63
N TYR A 165 3.55 3.90 17.62
CA TYR A 165 2.26 3.21 17.66
C TYR A 165 2.44 1.69 17.78
N LEU A 166 3.34 1.11 17.00
CA LEU A 166 3.61 -0.33 17.07
C LEU A 166 4.23 -0.75 18.41
N THR A 167 5.03 0.12 19.04
CA THR A 167 5.55 -0.11 20.40
C THR A 167 4.40 -0.14 21.42
N VAL A 168 3.51 0.85 21.38
CA VAL A 168 2.35 0.94 22.29
C VAL A 168 1.41 -0.27 22.13
N LEU A 169 1.23 -0.73 20.90
CA LEU A 169 0.43 -1.92 20.59
C LEU A 169 1.16 -3.24 20.88
N ASN A 170 2.39 -3.19 21.41
CA ASN A 170 3.23 -4.36 21.65
C ASN A 170 3.43 -5.23 20.40
N LYS A 171 3.56 -4.59 19.22
CA LYS A 171 3.71 -5.24 17.91
C LYS A 171 5.14 -5.43 17.44
N ILE A 172 6.11 -4.78 18.08
CA ILE A 172 7.55 -4.89 17.84
C ILE A 172 8.33 -5.11 19.14
#